data_AF-A0A836PV07-F1
#
_entry.id   AF-A0A836PV07-F1
#
_cell.length_a   1.000
_cell.length_b   1.000
_cell.length_c   1.000
_cell.angle_alpha   90.00
_cell.angle_beta   90.00
_cell.angle_gamma   90.00
#
_symmetry.space_group_name_H-M   'P 1'
#
loop_
_entity.id
_entity.type
_entity.pdbx_description
1 polymer ?
#
loop_
_entity_poly.entity_id
_entity_poly.type
_entity_poly.pdbx_seq_one_letter_code
_entity_poly.pdbx_strand_id
1 'polypeptide(L)' 'MASIFYILQDPKKTLQYLERVLEINEYDTEALGLKLRVHQHFKENAKVIECCKKILEVDSDAYDVRTILNELEGK' A
#
# COMPACT_ATOMS: atom_id res chain seq x y z
N MET A 1 -10.29 -6.25 10.27
CA MET A 1 -10.77 -5.19 9.34
C MET A 1 -11.16 -3.86 10.02
N ALA A 2 -11.22 -3.73 11.35
CA ALA A 2 -11.54 -2.44 12.01
C ALA A 2 -10.32 -1.58 12.41
N SER A 3 -9.11 -2.16 12.50
CA SER A 3 -7.89 -1.48 12.95
C SER A 3 -7.34 -0.44 11.96
N ILE A 4 -7.50 -0.68 10.65
CA ILE A 4 -7.04 0.24 9.58
C ILE A 4 -7.81 1.56 9.60
N PHE A 5 -9.11 1.53 9.92
CA PHE A 5 -9.94 2.74 10.02
C PHE A 5 -9.53 3.63 11.20
N TYR A 6 -8.94 3.04 12.25
CA TYR A 6 -8.50 3.78 13.43
C TYR A 6 -7.16 4.51 13.20
N ILE A 7 -6.26 3.93 12.40
CA ILE A 7 -4.96 4.54 12.04
C ILE A 7 -5.17 5.68 11.01
N LEU A 8 -6.13 5.52 10.10
CA LEU A 8 -6.47 6.50 9.07
C LEU A 8 -7.14 7.80 9.57
N GLN A 9 -7.25 8.03 10.89
CA GLN A 9 -7.67 9.35 11.39
C GLN A 9 -6.74 10.48 10.91
N ASP A 10 -5.45 10.17 10.72
CA ASP A 10 -4.49 11.06 10.09
C ASP A 10 -3.64 10.29 9.07
N PRO A 11 -4.10 10.21 7.80
CA PRO A 11 -3.42 9.44 6.77
C PRO A 11 -2.03 10.01 6.44
N LYS A 12 -1.78 11.30 6.72
CA LYS A 12 -0.45 11.90 6.54
C LYS A 12 0.54 11.43 7.62
N LYS A 13 0.12 11.38 8.89
CA LYS A 13 0.95 10.78 9.94
C LYS A 13 1.20 9.30 9.69
N THR A 14 0.17 8.59 9.22
CA THR A 14 0.29 7.18 8.86
C THR A 14 1.39 6.97 7.83
N LEU A 15 1.44 7.78 6.77
CA LEU A 15 2.52 7.71 5.79
C LEU A 15 3.91 7.91 6.42
N GLN A 16 4.07 8.90 7.30
CA GLN A 16 5.36 9.13 7.97
C GLN A 16 5.81 7.94 8.82
N TYR A 17 4.88 7.27 9.52
CA TYR A 17 5.21 6.06 10.28
C TYR A 17 5.57 4.91 9.34
N LEU A 18 4.81 4.73 8.27
CA LEU A 18 5.07 3.69 7.28
C LEU A 18 6.41 3.89 6.58
N GLU A 19 6.79 5.13 6.26
CA GLU A 19 8.11 5.44 5.71
C GLU A 19 9.24 4.99 6.64
N ARG A 20 9.15 5.28 7.94
CA ARG A 20 10.14 4.81 8.93
C ARG A 20 10.20 3.29 9.04
N VAL A 21 9.06 2.61 8.92
CA VAL A 21 9.02 1.13 8.92
C VAL A 21 9.70 0.59 7.65
N LEU A 22 9.38 1.18 6.50
CA LEU A 22 9.95 0.80 5.20
C LEU A 22 11.43 1.17 5.05
N GLU A 23 11.94 2.13 5.83
CA GLU A 23 13.38 2.40 5.94
C GLU A 23 14.13 1.26 6.65
N ILE A 24 13.48 0.59 7.62
CA ILE A 24 14.07 -0.53 8.35
C ILE A 24 13.88 -1.85 7.57
N ASN A 25 12.70 -2.02 6.98
CA ASN A 25 12.35 -3.18 6.16
C ASN A 25 11.52 -2.74 4.95
N GLU A 26 12.19 -2.54 3.82
CA GLU A 26 11.56 -2.05 2.60
C GLU A 26 10.55 -3.03 1.96
N TYR A 27 10.61 -4.29 2.37
CA TYR A 27 9.79 -5.39 1.87
C TYR A 27 8.71 -5.86 2.86
N ASP A 28 8.45 -5.06 3.91
CA ASP A 28 7.35 -5.34 4.84
C ASP A 28 6.00 -5.26 4.11
N THR A 29 5.38 -6.42 3.88
CA THR A 29 4.13 -6.56 3.13
C THR A 29 2.95 -5.92 3.84
N GLU A 30 2.93 -5.88 5.18
CA GLU A 30 1.88 -5.19 5.94
C GLU A 30 2.02 -3.67 5.81
N ALA A 31 3.24 -3.15 5.94
CA ALA A 31 3.50 -1.72 5.80
C ALA A 31 3.23 -1.23 4.37
N LEU A 32 3.65 -2.00 3.35
CA LEU A 32 3.34 -1.72 1.96
C LEU A 32 1.83 -1.78 1.69
N GLY A 33 1.13 -2.76 2.27
CA GLY A 33 -0.34 -2.89 2.15
C GLY A 33 -1.08 -1.71 2.79
N LEU A 34 -0.60 -1.20 3.93
CA LEU A 34 -1.14 0.02 4.55
C LEU A 34 -0.86 1.25 3.70
N LYS A 35 0.36 1.39 3.17
CA LYS A 35 0.76 2.52 2.30
C LYS A 35 -0.10 2.56 1.03
N LEU A 36 -0.34 1.40 0.43
CA LEU A 36 -1.25 1.23 -0.70
C LEU A 36 -2.66 1.76 -0.38
N ARG A 37 -3.25 1.36 0.75
CA ARG A 37 -4.59 1.82 1.16
C ARG A 37 -4.64 3.33 1.41
N VAL A 38 -3.60 3.91 1.98
CA VAL A 38 -3.51 5.36 2.18
C VAL A 38 -3.46 6.09 0.83
N HIS A 39 -2.65 5.62 -0.12
CA HIS A 39 -2.60 6.21 -1.47
C HIS A 39 -3.92 6.01 -2.25
N GLN A 40 -4.63 4.89 -2.06
CA GLN A 40 -5.98 4.70 -2.59
C GLN A 40 -6.96 5.73 -2.02
N HIS A 41 -6.88 6.02 -0.71
CA HIS A 41 -7.71 7.05 -0.07
C HIS A 41 -7.44 8.44 -0.65
N PHE A 42 -6.17 8.78 -0.93
CA PHE A 42 -5.79 10.02 -1.60
C PHE A 42 -5.99 10.04 -3.12
N LYS A 43 -6.44 8.91 -3.72
CA LYS A 43 -6.59 8.73 -5.18
C LYS A 43 -5.28 8.96 -5.95
N GLU A 44 -4.14 8.64 -5.33
CA GLU A 44 -2.81 8.76 -5.92
C GLU A 44 -2.44 7.48 -6.69
N ASN A 45 -3.13 7.22 -7.80
CA ASN A 45 -3.02 5.95 -8.54
C ASN A 45 -1.58 5.56 -8.92
N ALA A 46 -0.73 6.53 -9.26
CA ALA A 46 0.68 6.27 -9.58
C ALA A 46 1.44 5.62 -8.41
N LYS A 47 1.25 6.14 -7.18
CA LYS A 47 1.89 5.58 -5.99
C LYS A 47 1.27 4.25 -5.56
N VAL A 48 -0.03 4.07 -5.83
CA VAL A 48 -0.69 2.77 -5.62
C VAL A 48 -0.05 1.70 -6.51
N ILE A 49 0.16 2.01 -7.80
CA ILE A 49 0.82 1.10 -8.75
C ILE A 49 2.23 0.75 -8.29
N GLU A 50 3.01 1.73 -7.83
CA GLU A 50 4.36 1.47 -7.26
C GLU A 50 4.30 0.53 -6.05
N CYS A 51 3.37 0.75 -5.12
CA CYS A 51 3.18 -0.13 -3.97
C CYS A 51 2.76 -1.54 -4.41
N CYS A 52 1.86 -1.67 -5.39
CA CYS A 52 1.46 -2.96 -5.93
C CYS A 52 2.65 -3.73 -6.49
N LYS A 53 3.51 -3.06 -7.27
CA LYS A 53 4.71 -3.68 -7.86
C LYS A 53 5.66 -4.19 -6.78
N LYS A 54 5.96 -3.36 -5.77
CA LYS A 54 6.79 -3.78 -4.64
C LYS A 54 6.22 -4.96 -3.86
N ILE A 55 4.91 -4.99 -3.63
CA ILE A 55 4.30 -6.13 -2.93
C ILE A 55 4.41 -7.39 -3.79
N LEU A 56 4.18 -7.30 -5.11
CA LEU A 56 4.30 -8.44 -6.03
C LEU A 56 5.74 -8.95 -6.20
N GLU A 57 6.76 -8.13 -5.92
CA GLU A 57 8.15 -8.56 -5.87
C GLU A 57 8.43 -9.47 -4.66
N VAL A 58 7.74 -9.25 -3.54
CA VAL A 58 7.88 -10.03 -2.30
C VAL A 58 6.94 -11.23 -2.29
N ASP A 59 5.69 -11.01 -2.70
CA ASP A 59 4.62 -11.99 -2.75
C ASP A 59 3.96 -11.94 -4.14
N SER A 60 4.49 -12.76 -5.05
CA SER A 60 3.97 -12.89 -6.41
C SER A 60 2.54 -13.44 -6.48
N ASP A 61 2.09 -14.10 -5.40
CA ASP A 61 0.77 -14.73 -5.30
C ASP A 61 -0.26 -13.84 -4.61
N ALA A 62 0.07 -12.57 -4.34
CA ALA A 62 -0.86 -11.57 -3.82
C ALA A 62 -1.94 -11.19 -4.87
N TYR A 63 -2.92 -12.08 -5.07
CA TYR A 63 -4.02 -11.92 -6.03
C TYR A 63 -4.80 -10.62 -5.84
N ASP A 64 -5.04 -10.22 -4.59
CA ASP A 64 -5.74 -8.96 -4.27
C ASP A 64 -4.99 -7.75 -4.84
N VAL A 65 -3.67 -7.72 -4.67
CA VAL A 65 -2.81 -6.63 -5.14
C VAL A 65 -2.74 -6.61 -6.66
N ARG A 66 -2.64 -7.79 -7.28
CA ARG A 66 -2.66 -7.93 -8.74
C ARG A 66 -3.97 -7.44 -9.35
N THR A 67 -5.09 -7.72 -8.69
CA THR A 67 -6.42 -7.24 -9.12
C THR A 67 -6.47 -5.72 -9.08
N ILE A 68 -6.05 -5.10 -7.97
CA ILE A 68 -5.97 -3.63 -7.83
C ILE A 68 -5.07 -3.02 -8.91
N LEU A 69 -3.93 -3.65 -9.20
CA LEU A 69 -3.01 -3.18 -10.24
C LEU A 69 -3.67 -3.20 -11.63
N ASN A 70 -4.36 -4.29 -11.99
CA ASN A 70 -5.04 -4.40 -13.28
C ASN A 70 -6.17 -3.37 -13.42
N GLU A 71 -6.97 -3.17 -12.37
CA GLU A 71 -8.03 -2.15 -12.34
C GLU A 71 -7.48 -0.74 -12.58
N LEU A 72 -6.31 -0.42 -12.02
CA LEU A 72 -5.66 0.89 -12.17
C LEU A 72 -4.93 1.06 -13.51
N GLU A 73 -4.37 -0.02 -14.07
CA GLU A 73 -3.75 -0.01 -15.40
C GLU A 73 -4.79 -0.08 -16.53
N GLY A 74 -6.06 -0.33 -16.21
CA GLY A 74 -7.14 -0.44 -17.19
C GLY A 74 -7.03 -1.69 -18.08
N LYS A 75 -6.49 -2.79 -17.53
CA LYS A 75 -6.36 -4.09 -18.20
C LYS A 75 -7.44 -5.07 -17.79
#